data_AF-A0A8J7VCQ3-F1
#
_entry.id   AF-A0A8J7VCQ3-F1
#
_cell.length_a   1.000
_cell.length_b   1.000
_cell.length_c   1.000
_cell.angle_alpha   90.00
_cell.angle_beta   90.00
_cell.angle_gamma   90.00
#
_symmetry.space_group_name_H-M   'P 1'
#
loop_
_entity.id
_entity.type
_entity.pdbx_description
1 polymer ?
#
loop_
_entity_poly.entity_id
_entity_poly.type
_entity_poly.pdbx_seq_one_letter_code
_entity_poly.pdbx_strand_id
1 'polypeptide(L)'
;MKRFSAFSLVEVVIAIGLLATGVVGILGLMAASSKMIGEASDRHGAERALVNGAAELERLGFAIARTRLTDDGVATSETNQYFESRDGTRSGWSSELSTTDRFYSVSFYRLAGVSPAGADSTGQGLAVLIRAEWPANGTEKSSIQSSHVILR
;
A
#
# COMPACT_ATOMS: atom_id res chain seq x y z
N MET A 1 -10.46 -67.54 -11.75
CA MET A 1 -10.32 -66.40 -12.68
C MET A 1 -11.17 -65.24 -12.16
N LYS A 2 -10.56 -64.14 -11.69
CA LYS A 2 -11.31 -62.92 -11.31
C LYS A 2 -11.80 -62.24 -12.59
N ARG A 3 -13.13 -62.07 -12.73
CA ARG A 3 -13.72 -61.28 -13.82
C ARG A 3 -13.43 -59.81 -13.55
N PHE A 4 -12.70 -59.14 -14.43
CA PHE A 4 -12.60 -57.68 -14.42
C PHE A 4 -13.93 -57.13 -14.95
N SER A 5 -14.70 -56.47 -14.09
CA SER A 5 -15.86 -55.69 -14.52
C SER A 5 -15.33 -54.49 -15.30
N ALA A 6 -15.69 -54.37 -16.59
CA ALA A 6 -15.42 -53.16 -17.35
C ALA A 6 -16.34 -52.04 -16.85
N PHE A 7 -15.80 -50.83 -16.68
CA PHE A 7 -16.58 -49.66 -16.28
C PHE A 7 -17.57 -49.25 -17.36
N SER A 8 -18.78 -48.84 -16.97
CA SER A 8 -19.78 -48.31 -17.90
C SER A 8 -19.36 -46.93 -18.40
N LEU A 9 -19.61 -46.63 -19.68
CA LEU A 9 -19.36 -45.31 -20.27
C LEU A 9 -19.99 -44.17 -19.44
N VAL A 10 -21.21 -44.39 -18.94
CA VAL A 10 -21.94 -43.42 -18.11
C VAL A 10 -21.20 -43.12 -16.81
N GLU A 11 -20.64 -44.15 -16.17
CA GLU A 11 -19.89 -44.01 -14.92
C GLU A 11 -18.61 -43.19 -15.12
N VAL A 12 -17.91 -43.45 -16.24
CA VAL A 12 -16.70 -42.70 -16.61
C VAL A 12 -17.03 -41.22 -16.87
N VAL A 13 -18.13 -40.92 -17.58
CA VAL A 13 -18.55 -39.54 -17.84
C VAL A 13 -18.90 -38.80 -16.55
N ILE A 14 -19.62 -39.45 -15.62
CA ILE A 14 -19.94 -38.87 -14.32
C ILE A 14 -18.66 -38.60 -13.53
N ALA A 15 -17.71 -39.55 -13.50
CA ALA A 15 -16.44 -39.38 -12.80
C ALA A 15 -15.62 -38.22 -13.37
N ILE A 16 -15.55 -38.09 -14.71
CA ILE A 16 -14.86 -36.97 -15.37
C ILE A 16 -15.55 -35.64 -15.08
N GLY A 17 -16.89 -35.61 -15.08
CA GLY A 17 -17.66 -34.41 -14.75
C GLY A 17 -17.38 -33.92 -13.33
N LEU A 18 -17.43 -34.81 -12.34
CA LEU A 18 -17.11 -34.49 -10.95
C LEU A 18 -15.66 -34.05 -10.77
N LEU A 19 -14.72 -34.72 -11.45
CA LEU A 19 -13.31 -34.34 -11.44
C LEU A 19 -13.12 -32.93 -12.02
N ALA A 20 -13.75 -32.62 -13.16
CA ALA A 20 -13.67 -31.32 -13.80
C ALA A 20 -14.21 -30.21 -12.88
N THR A 21 -15.37 -30.42 -12.26
CA THR A 21 -15.93 -29.45 -11.30
C THR A 21 -15.02 -29.27 -10.09
N GLY A 22 -14.42 -30.36 -9.57
CA GLY A 22 -13.46 -30.29 -8.47
C GLY A 22 -12.21 -29.46 -8.81
N VAL A 23 -11.62 -29.69 -9.99
CA VAL A 23 -10.45 -28.94 -10.46
C VAL A 23 -10.77 -27.45 -10.63
N VAL A 24 -11.92 -27.11 -11.25
CA VAL A 24 -12.35 -25.72 -11.41
C VAL A 24 -12.54 -25.05 -10.05
N GLY A 25 -13.12 -25.75 -9.07
CA GLY A 25 -13.27 -25.24 -7.71
C GLY A 25 -11.92 -24.92 -7.04
N ILE A 26 -10.96 -25.82 -7.15
CA ILE A 26 -9.60 -25.63 -6.60
C ILE A 26 -8.90 -24.44 -7.28
N LEU A 27 -8.95 -24.34 -8.60
CA LEU A 27 -8.35 -23.23 -9.35
C LEU A 27 -9.00 -21.88 -8.97
N GLY A 28 -10.31 -21.84 -8.80
CA GLY A 28 -11.02 -20.65 -8.33
C GLY A 28 -10.57 -20.22 -6.94
N LEU A 29 -10.41 -21.17 -6.01
CA LEU A 29 -9.90 -20.90 -4.65
C LEU A 29 -8.45 -20.41 -4.67
N MET A 30 -7.60 -20.96 -5.53
CA MET A 30 -6.21 -20.51 -5.68
C MET A 30 -6.12 -19.08 -6.18
N ALA A 31 -6.96 -18.70 -7.15
CA ALA A 31 -7.02 -17.33 -7.65
C ALA A 31 -7.43 -16.34 -6.54
N ALA A 32 -8.47 -16.67 -5.77
CA ALA A 32 -8.91 -15.85 -4.64
C ALA A 32 -7.84 -15.74 -3.55
N SER A 33 -7.18 -16.85 -3.21
CA SER A 33 -6.10 -16.87 -2.21
C SER A 33 -4.91 -16.02 -2.63
N SER A 34 -4.52 -16.09 -3.91
CA SER A 34 -3.43 -15.28 -4.47
C SER A 34 -3.73 -13.79 -4.38
N LYS A 35 -4.98 -13.40 -4.65
CA LYS A 35 -5.43 -12.01 -4.50
C LYS A 35 -5.35 -11.53 -3.05
N MET A 36 -5.86 -12.32 -2.10
CA MET A 36 -5.81 -11.97 -0.67
C MET A 36 -4.36 -11.82 -0.16
N ILE A 37 -3.45 -12.70 -0.58
CA ILE A 37 -2.03 -12.61 -0.23
C ILE A 37 -1.41 -11.33 -0.82
N GLY A 38 -1.77 -10.99 -2.07
CA GLY A 38 -1.33 -9.75 -2.71
C GLY A 38 -1.78 -8.50 -1.95
N GLU A 39 -3.06 -8.43 -1.58
CA GLU A 39 -3.62 -7.31 -0.82
C GLU A 39 -3.01 -7.19 0.59
N ALA A 40 -2.80 -8.33 1.28
CA ALA A 40 -2.14 -8.34 2.58
C ALA A 40 -0.68 -7.89 2.50
N SER A 41 0.06 -8.34 1.47
CA SER A 41 1.43 -7.89 1.21
C SER A 41 1.46 -6.39 0.90
N ASP A 42 0.52 -5.89 0.12
CA ASP A 42 0.46 -4.48 -0.26
C ASP A 42 0.12 -3.59 0.94
N ARG A 43 -0.77 -4.06 1.80
CA ARG A 43 -1.08 -3.42 3.08
C ARG A 43 0.13 -3.38 4.00
N HIS A 44 0.84 -4.49 4.16
CA HIS A 44 2.03 -4.54 4.99
C HIS A 44 3.15 -3.61 4.48
N GLY A 45 3.33 -3.52 3.17
CA GLY A 45 4.27 -2.56 2.57
C GLY A 45 3.85 -1.10 2.80
N ALA A 46 2.56 -0.78 2.66
CA ALA A 46 2.04 0.56 2.94
C ALA A 46 2.20 0.95 4.42
N GLU A 47 1.97 0.02 5.36
CA GLU A 47 2.19 0.25 6.79
C GLU A 47 3.67 0.56 7.09
N ARG A 48 4.60 -0.16 6.46
CA ARG A 48 6.05 0.14 6.58
C ARG A 48 6.38 1.52 5.99
N ALA A 49 5.84 1.84 4.82
CA ALA A 49 6.04 3.14 4.17
C ALA A 49 5.54 4.31 5.03
N LEU A 50 4.42 4.13 5.75
CA LEU A 50 3.92 5.13 6.71
C LEU A 50 4.88 5.33 7.89
N VAL A 51 5.41 4.24 8.47
CA VAL A 51 6.35 4.30 9.59
C VAL A 51 7.67 4.96 9.18
N ASN A 52 8.22 4.57 8.04
CA ASN A 52 9.46 5.13 7.52
C ASN A 52 9.30 6.60 7.10
N GLY A 53 8.16 6.94 6.48
CA GLY A 53 7.84 8.33 6.15
C GLY A 53 7.71 9.22 7.40
N ALA A 54 7.12 8.71 8.49
CA ALA A 54 7.07 9.41 9.77
C ALA A 54 8.47 9.61 10.37
N ALA A 55 9.28 8.55 10.39
CA ALA A 55 10.65 8.62 10.89
C ALA A 55 11.53 9.58 10.06
N GLU A 56 11.33 9.63 8.73
CA GLU A 56 12.03 10.56 7.86
C GLU A 56 11.61 12.01 8.13
N LEU A 57 10.33 12.28 8.32
CA LEU A 57 9.86 13.61 8.72
C LEU A 57 10.44 14.07 10.06
N GLU A 58 10.53 13.16 11.04
CA GLU A 58 11.18 13.44 12.33
C GLU A 58 12.67 13.70 12.15
N ARG A 59 13.35 12.91 11.33
CA ARG A 59 14.79 13.05 11.03
C ARG A 59 15.11 14.41 10.39
N LEU A 60 14.24 14.91 9.52
CA LEU A 60 14.39 16.24 8.90
C LEU A 60 14.21 17.39 9.90
N GLY A 61 13.53 17.13 11.02
CA GLY A 61 13.23 18.13 12.04
C GLY A 61 12.13 19.11 11.64
N PHE A 62 11.59 19.80 12.65
CA PHE A 62 10.38 20.61 12.53
C PHE A 62 10.42 21.65 11.40
N ALA A 63 11.54 22.37 11.26
CA ALA A 63 11.65 23.46 10.30
C ALA A 63 11.54 23.00 8.84
N ILE A 64 12.17 21.86 8.50
CA ILE A 64 12.16 21.28 7.16
C ILE A 64 10.87 20.49 6.94
N ALA A 65 10.41 19.73 7.94
CA ALA A 65 9.15 19.00 7.86
C ALA A 65 7.98 19.92 7.47
N ARG A 66 7.92 21.12 8.07
CA ARG A 66 6.91 22.13 7.72
C ARG A 66 6.90 22.50 6.24
N THR A 67 8.07 22.64 5.59
CA THR A 67 8.11 23.04 4.18
C THR A 67 7.71 21.92 3.23
N ARG A 68 7.64 20.68 3.73
CA ARG A 68 7.21 19.49 2.98
C ARG A 68 5.72 19.22 3.10
N LEU A 69 5.03 19.83 4.05
CA LEU A 69 3.59 19.66 4.21
C LEU A 69 2.83 20.41 3.13
N THR A 70 1.71 19.83 2.75
CA THR A 70 0.68 20.55 1.99
C THR A 70 -0.51 20.85 2.87
N ASP A 71 -1.08 22.04 2.70
CA ASP A 71 -2.33 22.41 3.37
C ASP A 71 -3.52 21.69 2.68
N ASP A 72 -4.50 21.29 3.47
CA ASP A 72 -5.82 20.80 3.01
C ASP A 72 -5.85 19.54 2.12
N GLY A 73 -4.98 18.56 2.37
CA GLY A 73 -5.20 17.21 1.82
C GLY A 73 -4.97 17.07 0.31
N VAL A 74 -4.60 18.15 -0.38
CA VAL A 74 -4.27 18.17 -1.81
C VAL A 74 -2.75 18.18 -1.93
N ALA A 75 -2.16 17.07 -2.37
CA ALA A 75 -0.72 17.04 -2.66
C ALA A 75 -0.50 17.86 -3.94
N THR A 76 -0.06 19.10 -3.82
CA THR A 76 0.05 20.05 -4.94
C THR A 76 1.36 19.94 -5.71
N SER A 77 2.31 19.13 -5.25
CA SER A 77 3.57 18.90 -5.96
C SER A 77 4.16 17.51 -5.72
N GLU A 78 4.53 16.83 -6.79
CA GLU A 78 5.32 15.58 -6.76
C GLU A 78 6.65 15.76 -6.01
N THR A 79 7.17 16.99 -5.91
CA THR A 79 8.43 17.32 -5.21
C THR A 79 8.35 17.13 -3.69
N ASN A 80 7.14 17.00 -3.12
CA ASN A 80 6.89 16.83 -1.69
C ASN A 80 6.42 15.42 -1.32
N GLN A 81 6.59 14.45 -2.22
CA GLN A 81 6.28 13.06 -1.95
C GLN A 81 7.54 12.28 -1.59
N TYR A 82 7.42 11.50 -0.52
CA TYR A 82 8.40 10.49 -0.15
C TYR A 82 8.01 9.18 -0.82
N PHE A 83 8.96 8.45 -1.37
CA PHE A 83 8.72 7.20 -2.05
C PHE A 83 9.45 6.06 -1.36
N GLU A 84 8.82 4.89 -1.32
CA GLU A 84 9.41 3.67 -0.76
C GLU A 84 9.12 2.47 -1.64
N SER A 85 10.14 1.63 -1.87
CA SER A 85 10.02 0.42 -2.68
C SER A 85 9.18 -0.62 -1.97
N ARG A 86 8.59 -1.55 -2.73
CA ARG A 86 7.68 -2.55 -2.16
C ARG A 86 8.32 -3.40 -1.06
N ASP A 87 9.61 -3.66 -1.19
CA ASP A 87 10.42 -4.43 -0.25
C ASP A 87 11.04 -3.56 0.87
N GLY A 88 11.00 -2.23 0.76
CA GLY A 88 11.62 -1.29 1.70
C GLY A 88 13.14 -1.15 1.53
N THR A 89 13.74 -1.68 0.46
CA THR A 89 15.19 -1.59 0.22
C THR A 89 15.63 -0.23 -0.32
N ARG A 90 14.70 0.53 -0.90
CA ARG A 90 14.96 1.85 -1.48
C ARG A 90 13.88 2.80 -1.01
N SER A 91 14.30 3.92 -0.47
CA SER A 91 13.40 5.00 -0.11
C SER A 91 14.09 6.35 -0.28
N GLY A 92 13.30 7.40 -0.44
CA GLY A 92 13.84 8.72 -0.71
C GLY A 92 12.77 9.69 -1.20
N TRP A 93 13.17 10.94 -1.34
CA TRP A 93 12.29 11.96 -1.90
C TRP A 93 12.23 11.84 -3.42
N SER A 94 11.15 12.33 -4.03
CA SER A 94 10.89 12.20 -5.47
C SER A 94 12.03 12.66 -6.39
N SER A 95 12.84 13.62 -5.95
CA SER A 95 14.03 14.10 -6.67
C SER A 95 15.17 13.09 -6.75
N GLU A 96 15.13 12.03 -5.94
CA GLU A 96 16.24 11.08 -5.73
C GLU A 96 15.96 9.70 -6.34
N LEU A 97 14.73 9.44 -6.77
CA LEU A 97 14.28 8.13 -7.23
C LEU A 97 13.81 8.16 -8.69
N SER A 98 14.14 7.11 -9.44
CA SER A 98 13.72 6.97 -10.84
C SER A 98 12.23 6.65 -10.94
N THR A 99 11.46 7.42 -11.71
CA THR A 99 10.00 7.27 -11.87
C THR A 99 9.55 5.96 -12.54
N THR A 100 10.49 5.16 -13.07
CA THR A 100 10.23 3.90 -13.75
C THR A 100 9.90 2.74 -12.81
N ASP A 101 10.30 2.83 -11.54
CA ASP A 101 10.10 1.77 -10.55
C ASP A 101 8.73 1.90 -9.85
N ARG A 102 8.15 0.77 -9.43
CA ARG A 102 6.90 0.77 -8.66
C ARG A 102 7.19 1.05 -7.18
N PHE A 103 6.78 2.22 -6.72
CA PHE A 103 6.91 2.65 -5.34
C PHE A 103 5.55 2.87 -4.67
N TYR A 104 5.54 2.81 -3.35
CA TYR A 104 4.57 3.49 -2.52
C TYR A 104 4.84 4.99 -2.57
N SER A 105 3.81 5.80 -2.80
CA SER A 105 3.89 7.27 -2.63
C SER A 105 3.38 7.62 -1.25
N VAL A 106 4.19 8.30 -0.45
CA VAL A 106 3.87 8.79 0.88
C VAL A 106 3.72 10.30 0.81
N SER A 107 2.49 10.76 1.05
CA SER A 107 2.11 12.17 1.07
C SER A 107 1.86 12.63 2.50
N PHE A 108 2.28 13.86 2.78
CA PHE A 108 2.19 14.46 4.11
C PHE A 108 1.30 15.70 4.08
N TYR A 109 0.28 15.71 4.93
CA TYR A 109 -0.70 16.78 5.00
C TYR A 109 -0.73 17.40 6.39
N ARG A 110 -0.84 18.73 6.44
CA ARG A 110 -1.10 19.40 7.70
C ARG A 110 -2.54 19.13 8.16
N LEU A 111 -2.72 18.79 9.43
CA LEU A 111 -4.03 18.81 10.07
C LEU A 111 -4.34 20.23 10.56
N ALA A 112 -4.86 21.07 9.65
CA ALA A 112 -5.09 22.49 9.90
C ALA A 112 -6.00 22.78 11.11
N GLY A 113 -6.94 21.86 11.43
CA GLY A 113 -7.79 21.97 12.61
C GLY A 113 -7.07 21.79 13.95
N VAL A 114 -5.87 21.18 13.96
CA VAL A 114 -5.08 20.91 15.17
C VAL A 114 -3.84 21.80 15.23
N SER A 115 -3.12 21.93 14.12
CA SER A 115 -1.93 22.78 14.00
C SER A 115 -2.04 23.73 12.79
N PRO A 116 -2.74 24.87 12.93
CA PRO A 116 -2.88 25.85 11.86
C PRO A 116 -1.52 26.41 11.43
N ALA A 117 -1.34 26.74 10.15
CA ALA A 117 -0.08 27.31 9.62
C ALA A 117 0.38 28.59 10.35
N GLY A 118 -0.57 29.41 10.81
CA GLY A 118 -0.25 30.62 11.59
C GLY A 118 0.27 30.36 13.01
N ALA A 119 0.13 29.14 13.54
CA ALA A 119 0.54 28.78 14.90
C ALA A 119 1.95 28.22 14.99
N ASP A 120 2.67 28.05 13.88
CA ASP A 120 3.97 27.35 13.85
C ASP A 120 5.06 28.02 14.69
N SER A 121 4.96 29.32 14.95
CA SER A 121 5.90 30.07 15.78
C SER A 121 5.71 29.82 17.28
N THR A 122 4.49 29.49 17.69
CA THR A 122 4.05 29.36 19.09
C THR A 122 3.65 27.93 19.47
N GLY A 123 3.41 27.05 18.50
CA GLY A 123 3.01 25.66 18.71
C GLY A 123 4.13 24.79 19.28
N GLN A 124 3.74 23.77 20.05
CA GLN A 124 4.64 22.74 20.59
C GLN A 124 4.94 21.62 19.59
N GLY A 125 4.20 21.56 18.48
CA GLY A 125 4.34 20.53 17.47
C GLY A 125 3.41 20.78 16.28
N LEU A 126 3.49 19.85 15.33
CA LEU A 126 2.82 19.88 14.04
C LEU A 126 2.04 18.58 13.89
N ALA A 127 0.72 18.68 13.78
CA ALA A 127 -0.14 17.54 13.53
C ALA A 127 -0.19 17.27 12.02
N VAL A 128 0.18 16.05 11.65
CA VAL A 128 0.35 15.63 10.26
C VAL A 128 -0.49 14.39 9.99
N LEU A 129 -1.17 14.37 8.84
CA LEU A 129 -1.74 13.16 8.28
C LEU A 129 -0.76 12.62 7.24
N ILE A 130 -0.34 11.38 7.42
CA ILE A 130 0.54 10.65 6.51
C ILE A 130 -0.33 9.67 5.71
N ARG A 131 -0.23 9.71 4.39
CA ARG A 131 -0.96 8.82 3.48
C ARG A 131 0.01 8.07 2.61
N ALA A 132 -0.08 6.74 2.59
CA ALA A 132 0.61 5.89 1.63
C ALA A 132 -0.37 5.45 0.53
N GLU A 133 0.03 5.61 -0.73
CA GLU A 133 -0.71 5.18 -1.92
C GLU A 133 0.08 4.15 -2.73
N TRP A 134 -0.62 3.12 -3.22
CA TRP A 134 -0.05 2.08 -4.07
C TRP A 134 -0.98 1.67 -5.22
N PRO A 135 -0.41 1.38 -6.40
CA PRO A 135 0.89 1.85 -6.85
C PRO A 135 0.88 3.37 -6.99
N ALA A 136 2.03 4.04 -6.81
CA ALA A 136 2.13 5.49 -7.05
C ALA A 136 1.64 5.88 -8.45
N ASN A 137 2.01 5.05 -9.44
CA ASN A 137 1.60 5.17 -10.83
C ASN A 137 0.64 4.03 -11.18
N GLY A 138 -0.67 4.33 -11.25
CA GLY A 138 -1.70 3.36 -11.63
C GLY A 138 -3.12 3.93 -11.56
N THR A 139 -4.05 3.29 -12.27
CA THR A 139 -5.47 3.68 -12.35
C THR A 139 -6.29 3.17 -11.16
N GLU A 140 -5.85 2.09 -10.50
CA GLU A 140 -6.44 1.56 -9.27
C GLU A 140 -5.47 1.85 -8.12
N LYS A 141 -5.81 2.85 -7.29
CA LYS A 141 -5.00 3.22 -6.13
C LYS A 141 -5.60 2.65 -4.85
N SER A 142 -4.84 1.83 -4.14
CA SER A 142 -5.07 1.53 -2.74
C SER A 142 -4.40 2.61 -1.89
N SER A 143 -5.11 3.15 -0.89
CA SER A 143 -4.56 4.14 0.02
C SER A 143 -4.77 3.75 1.48
N ILE A 144 -3.73 3.94 2.29
CA ILE A 144 -3.76 3.78 3.75
C ILE A 144 -3.28 5.08 4.38
N GLN A 145 -3.87 5.46 5.51
CA GLN A 145 -3.59 6.75 6.17
C GLN A 145 -3.35 6.54 7.67
N SER A 146 -2.46 7.35 8.23
CA SER A 146 -2.18 7.42 9.66
C SER A 146 -1.98 8.88 10.09
N SER A 147 -2.38 9.22 11.32
CA SER A 147 -2.13 10.54 11.89
C SER A 147 -0.91 10.50 12.80
N HIS A 148 -0.06 11.51 12.69
CA HIS A 148 1.20 11.63 13.43
C HIS A 148 1.37 13.05 13.97
N VAL A 149 2.14 13.21 15.04
CA VAL A 149 2.47 14.53 15.59
C VAL A 149 3.97 14.67 15.68
N ILE A 150 4.50 15.69 15.00
CA ILE A 150 5.93 16.03 15.02
C ILE A 150 6.14 17.08 16.09
N LEU A 151 6.97 16.77 17.08
CA LEU A 151 7.31 17.70 18.14
C LEU A 151 8.43 18.64 17.71
N ARG A 152 8.49 19.80 18.36
CA ARG A 152 9.45 20.87 18.06
C ARG A 152 10.85 20.58 18.60
#